data_AF-V7B2X9-F1
#
_entry.id   AF-V7B2X9-F1
#
_cell.length_a   1.000
_cell.length_b   1.000
_cell.length_c   1.000
_cell.angle_alpha   90.00
_cell.angle_beta   90.00
_cell.angle_gamma   90.00
#
_symmetry.space_group_name_H-M   'P 1'
#
loop_
_entity.id
_entity.type
_entity.pdbx_description
1 polymer ?
#
loop_
_entity_poly.entity_id
_entity_poly.type
_entity_poly.pdbx_seq_one_letter_code
_entity_poly.pdbx_strand_id
1 'polypeptide(L)'
;MSPKKVNLVAALVRGMLAKDALMQLELTIKGAAKTVYQVIHSARANASHNHGLDPERLIVAEAFVGKGYFKKRLAFHAKGRSRLIMRPECRLTVVWERELVPHQLTETTPVWGRKNKYSGQNLSAAPA
;
A
#
# COMPACT_ATOMS: atom_id res chain seq x y z
N MET A 1 -5.90 4.45 15.45
CA MET A 1 -4.74 3.54 15.28
C MET A 1 -3.49 4.37 15.03
N SER A 2 -2.31 3.89 15.44
CA SER A 2 -1.06 4.64 15.22
C SER A 2 -0.61 4.56 13.76
N PRO A 3 -0.19 5.68 13.13
CA PRO A 3 0.25 5.71 11.74
C PRO A 3 1.32 4.66 11.42
N LYS A 4 2.28 4.45 12.33
CA LYS A 4 3.37 3.47 12.15
C LYS A 4 2.86 2.04 12.00
N LYS A 5 1.85 1.66 12.79
CA LYS A 5 1.27 0.30 12.76
C LYS A 5 0.50 0.07 11.48
N VAL A 6 -0.22 1.08 11.00
CA VAL A 6 -0.97 1.01 9.74
C VAL A 6 0.00 1.00 8.56
N ASN A 7 1.04 1.84 8.56
CA ASN A 7 1.99 1.92 7.46
C ASN A 7 2.76 0.62 7.24
N LEU A 8 3.07 -0.13 8.31
CA LEU A 8 3.69 -1.46 8.20
C LEU A 8 2.83 -2.42 7.38
N VAL A 9 1.52 -2.42 7.62
CA VAL A 9 0.58 -3.30 6.89
C VAL A 9 0.27 -2.73 5.50
N ALA A 10 0.15 -1.41 5.37
CA ALA A 10 -0.05 -0.77 4.07
C ALA A 10 1.12 -1.04 3.12
N ALA A 11 2.36 -1.05 3.63
CA ALA A 11 3.55 -1.39 2.84
C ALA A 11 3.54 -2.84 2.34
N LEU A 12 2.93 -3.77 3.08
CA LEU A 12 2.83 -5.18 2.69
C LEU A 12 2.01 -5.36 1.41
N VAL A 13 0.96 -4.56 1.23
CA VAL A 13 -0.04 -4.76 0.16
C VAL A 13 0.18 -3.88 -1.06
N ARG A 14 1.23 -3.06 -1.09
CA ARG A 14 1.57 -2.22 -2.26
C ARG A 14 2.03 -3.11 -3.42
N GLY A 15 1.57 -2.82 -4.62
CA GLY A 15 1.91 -3.53 -5.84
C GLY A 15 1.24 -4.90 -5.97
N MET A 16 0.36 -5.30 -5.04
CA MET A 16 -0.40 -6.55 -5.14
C MET A 16 -1.71 -6.34 -5.90
N LEU A 17 -2.20 -7.42 -6.50
CA LEU A 17 -3.57 -7.51 -6.98
C LEU A 17 -4.55 -7.38 -5.81
N ALA A 18 -5.70 -6.75 -6.05
CA ALA A 18 -6.70 -6.48 -5.02
C ALA A 18 -7.15 -7.77 -4.30
N LYS A 19 -7.30 -8.87 -5.06
CA LYS A 19 -7.68 -10.19 -4.53
C LYS A 19 -6.61 -10.76 -3.60
N ASP A 20 -5.36 -10.74 -4.03
CA ASP A 20 -4.22 -11.25 -3.27
C ASP A 20 -3.99 -10.42 -2.00
N ALA A 21 -4.14 -9.10 -2.11
CA ALA A 21 -4.06 -8.20 -0.97
C ALA A 21 -5.12 -8.52 0.10
N LEU A 22 -6.37 -8.81 -0.30
CA LEU A 22 -7.44 -9.18 0.64
C LEU A 22 -7.12 -10.50 1.35
N MET A 23 -6.69 -11.53 0.61
CA MET A 23 -6.30 -12.82 1.20
C MET A 23 -5.12 -12.67 2.17
N GLN A 24 -4.10 -11.90 1.78
CA GLN A 24 -2.93 -11.65 2.62
C GLN A 24 -3.30 -10.92 3.92
N LEU A 25 -4.24 -9.97 3.85
CA LEU A 25 -4.69 -9.22 5.02
C LEU A 25 -5.54 -10.06 5.99
N GLU A 26 -6.31 -11.02 5.49
CA GLU A 26 -7.06 -11.96 6.33
C GLU A 26 -6.13 -12.86 7.16
N LEU A 27 -5.01 -13.29 6.58
CA LEU A 27 -4.02 -14.14 7.25
C LEU A 27 -3.07 -13.36 8.17
N THR A 28 -3.03 -12.04 8.04
CA THR A 28 -2.06 -11.21 8.77
C THR A 28 -2.46 -11.06 10.25
N ILE A 29 -1.57 -11.48 11.15
CA ILE A 29 -1.77 -11.43 12.61
C ILE A 29 -1.87 -9.99 13.17
N LYS A 30 -1.38 -8.99 12.44
CA LYS A 30 -1.35 -7.59 12.92
C LYS A 30 -2.77 -7.03 13.01
N GLY A 31 -3.16 -6.51 14.19
CA GLY A 31 -4.49 -5.90 14.38
C GLY A 31 -4.81 -4.68 13.50
N ALA A 32 -3.81 -4.08 12.83
CA ALA A 32 -4.06 -3.03 11.83
C ALA A 32 -4.61 -3.59 10.50
N ALA A 33 -4.46 -4.90 10.24
CA ALA A 33 -4.92 -5.55 9.02
C ALA A 33 -6.43 -5.43 8.83
N LYS A 34 -7.22 -5.59 9.90
CA LYS A 34 -8.68 -5.41 9.83
C LYS A 34 -9.10 -4.04 9.28
N THR A 35 -8.42 -2.97 9.70
CA THR A 35 -8.72 -1.61 9.22
C THR A 35 -8.31 -1.45 7.75
N VAL A 36 -7.13 -1.95 7.37
CA VAL A 36 -6.65 -1.86 5.98
C VAL A 36 -7.53 -2.69 5.04
N TYR A 37 -7.96 -3.88 5.48
CA TYR A 37 -8.87 -4.76 4.75
C TYR A 37 -10.18 -4.06 4.41
N GLN A 38 -10.82 -3.42 5.39
CA GLN A 38 -12.08 -2.69 5.18
C GLN A 38 -11.92 -1.57 4.14
N VAL A 39 -10.80 -0.84 4.17
CA VAL A 39 -10.52 0.23 3.22
C VAL A 39 -10.31 -0.32 1.81
N ILE A 40 -9.53 -1.39 1.66
CA ILE A 40 -9.29 -2.03 0.35
C ILE A 40 -10.57 -2.65 -0.20
N HIS A 41 -11.36 -3.32 0.63
CA HIS A 41 -12.65 -3.90 0.25
C HIS A 41 -13.63 -2.81 -0.23
N SER A 42 -13.76 -1.72 0.53
CA SER A 42 -14.60 -0.59 0.14
C SER A 42 -14.11 0.07 -1.14
N ALA A 43 -12.80 0.27 -1.29
CA ALA A 43 -12.28 0.97 -2.44
C ALA A 43 -12.28 0.10 -3.72
N ARG A 44 -12.18 -1.23 -3.61
CA ARG A 44 -12.49 -2.19 -4.71
C ARG A 44 -13.95 -2.04 -5.19
N ALA A 45 -14.91 -1.95 -4.27
CA ALA A 45 -16.31 -1.75 -4.61
C ALA A 45 -16.57 -0.37 -5.28
N ASN A 46 -15.89 0.67 -4.81
CA ASN A 46 -15.98 2.01 -5.43
C ASN A 46 -15.38 2.02 -6.84
N ALA A 47 -14.29 1.30 -7.06
CA ALA A 47 -13.64 1.15 -8.36
C ALA A 47 -14.58 0.49 -9.39
N SER A 48 -15.28 -0.58 -9.02
CA SER A 48 -16.23 -1.25 -9.92
C SER A 48 -17.47 -0.41 -10.17
N HIS A 49 -18.08 0.15 -9.12
CA HIS A 49 -19.36 0.86 -9.23
C HIS A 49 -19.24 2.23 -9.91
N ASN A 50 -18.24 3.03 -9.54
CA ASN A 50 -18.15 4.42 -10.00
C ASN A 50 -17.26 4.57 -11.24
N HIS A 51 -16.24 3.73 -11.39
CA HIS A 51 -15.24 3.86 -12.45
C HIS A 51 -15.31 2.75 -13.51
N GLY A 52 -16.24 1.79 -13.37
CA GLY A 52 -16.42 0.68 -14.32
C GLY A 52 -15.19 -0.21 -14.47
N LEU A 53 -14.34 -0.26 -13.45
CA LEU A 53 -13.10 -1.02 -13.44
C LEU A 53 -13.40 -2.51 -13.16
N ASP A 54 -12.68 -3.40 -13.85
CA ASP A 54 -12.74 -4.83 -13.54
C ASP A 54 -12.11 -5.09 -12.15
N PRO A 55 -12.89 -5.58 -11.16
CA PRO A 55 -12.40 -5.79 -9.80
C PRO A 55 -11.35 -6.90 -9.67
N GLU A 56 -11.22 -7.80 -10.65
CA GLU A 56 -10.20 -8.87 -10.61
C GLU A 56 -8.84 -8.40 -11.15
N ARG A 57 -8.81 -7.34 -11.97
CA ARG A 57 -7.59 -6.80 -12.60
C ARG A 57 -7.09 -5.49 -11.96
N LEU A 58 -7.51 -5.24 -10.73
CA LEU A 58 -7.21 -4.01 -10.01
C LEU A 58 -5.94 -4.17 -9.18
N ILE A 59 -4.98 -3.27 -9.35
CA ILE A 59 -3.71 -3.28 -8.62
C ILE A 59 -3.69 -2.14 -7.59
N VAL A 60 -3.20 -2.43 -6.39
CA VAL A 60 -2.91 -1.41 -5.36
C VAL A 60 -1.61 -0.70 -5.73
N ALA A 61 -1.69 0.38 -6.51
CA ALA A 61 -0.51 1.13 -6.93
C ALA A 61 0.20 1.79 -5.74
N GLU A 62 -0.56 2.53 -4.94
CA GLU A 62 -0.03 3.19 -3.75
C GLU A 62 -0.94 2.99 -2.54
N ALA A 63 -0.32 2.79 -1.38
CA ALA A 63 -1.01 2.74 -0.10
C ALA A 63 -0.16 3.46 0.96
N PHE A 64 -0.52 4.70 1.27
CA PHE A 64 0.23 5.54 2.21
C PHE A 64 -0.65 6.08 3.34
N VAL A 65 0.01 6.36 4.46
CA VAL A 65 -0.65 6.79 5.68
C VAL A 65 -0.29 8.24 5.95
N GLY A 66 -1.26 9.13 5.78
CA GLY A 66 -1.15 10.54 6.10
C GLY A 66 -1.30 10.83 7.59
N LYS A 67 -0.98 12.08 7.93
CA LYS A 67 -1.11 12.61 9.30
C LYS A 67 -2.60 12.82 9.63
N GLY A 68 -3.03 12.33 10.79
CA GLY A 68 -4.34 12.65 11.36
C GLY A 68 -4.22 13.57 12.57
N TYR A 69 -5.30 13.68 13.33
CA TYR A 69 -5.33 14.49 14.55
C TYR A 69 -4.64 13.77 15.72
N PHE A 70 -4.01 14.54 16.61
CA PHE A 70 -3.38 14.01 17.82
C PHE A 70 -4.16 14.47 19.04
N LYS A 71 -4.89 13.55 19.66
CA LYS A 71 -5.69 13.84 20.85
C LYS A 71 -4.78 13.88 22.08
N LYS A 72 -4.71 15.04 22.72
CA LYS A 72 -4.01 15.22 24.01
C LYS A 72 -4.81 14.59 25.14
N ARG A 73 -4.15 13.84 26.02
CA ARG A 73 -4.71 13.26 27.25
C ARG A 73 -3.74 13.51 28.40
N LEU A 74 -4.24 13.92 29.56
CA LEU A 74 -3.42 14.05 30.74
C LEU A 74 -3.17 12.66 31.35
N ALA A 75 -1.93 12.38 31.74
CA ALA A 75 -1.56 11.21 32.51
C ALA A 75 -0.92 11.65 33.82
N PHE A 76 -1.48 11.16 34.91
CA PHE A 76 -0.97 11.40 36.25
C PHE A 76 0.11 10.37 36.59
N HIS A 77 1.15 10.85 37.26
CA HIS A 77 2.32 10.07 37.65
C HIS A 77 2.65 10.33 39.13
N ALA A 78 3.57 9.52 39.68
CA ALA A 78 4.01 9.64 41.07
C ALA A 78 4.54 11.06 41.39
N LYS A 79 4.44 11.44 42.68
CA LYS A 79 4.89 12.74 43.22
C LYS A 79 4.19 13.96 42.58
N GLY A 80 2.87 13.85 42.32
CA GLY A 80 2.08 14.96 41.76
C GLY A 80 2.45 15.37 40.33
N ARG A 81 3.25 14.56 39.62
CA ARG A 81 3.68 14.86 38.25
C ARG A 81 2.57 14.55 37.27
N SER A 82 2.45 15.36 36.22
CA SER A 82 1.54 15.07 35.11
C SER A 82 2.24 15.27 33.78
N ARG A 83 1.89 14.45 32.78
CA ARG A 83 2.40 14.54 31.41
C ARG A 83 1.24 14.46 30.42
N LEU A 84 1.38 15.12 29.29
CA LEU A 84 0.48 14.94 28.16
C LEU A 84 0.88 13.71 27.34
N ILE A 85 -0.03 12.73 27.24
CA ILE A 85 0.04 11.61 26.30
C ILE A 85 -0.72 11.99 25.02
N MET A 86 -0.10 11.71 23.89
CA MET A 86 -0.72 11.88 22.57
C MET A 86 -1.33 10.56 22.10
N ARG A 87 -2.63 10.56 21.78
CA ARG A 87 -3.29 9.45 21.08
C ARG A 87 -3.40 9.81 19.60
N PRO A 88 -2.58 9.19 18.72
CA PRO A 88 -2.56 9.53 17.31
C PRO A 88 -3.74 8.92 16.55
N GLU A 89 -4.28 9.70 15.64
CA GLU A 89 -5.14 9.26 14.54
C GLU A 89 -4.40 9.42 13.21
N CYS A 90 -4.81 8.68 12.20
CA CYS A 90 -4.18 8.69 10.89
C CYS A 90 -5.23 8.59 9.78
N ARG A 91 -4.86 9.01 8.58
CA ARG A 91 -5.68 8.88 7.37
C ARG A 91 -4.98 7.90 6.44
N LEU A 92 -5.68 6.86 6.00
CA LEU A 92 -5.17 5.90 5.02
C LEU A 92 -5.70 6.31 3.65
N THR A 93 -4.79 6.46 2.69
CA THR A 93 -5.12 6.74 1.30
C THR A 93 -4.61 5.58 0.45
N VAL A 94 -5.48 5.07 -0.41
CA VAL A 94 -5.19 3.98 -1.34
C VAL A 94 -5.47 4.49 -2.75
N VAL A 95 -4.50 4.30 -3.64
CA VAL A 95 -4.58 4.65 -5.06
C VAL A 95 -4.57 3.36 -5.85
N TRP A 96 -5.47 3.28 -6.83
CA TRP A 96 -5.65 2.12 -7.68
C TRP A 96 -5.18 2.41 -9.09
N GLU A 97 -4.61 1.41 -9.73
CA GLU A 97 -4.20 1.47 -11.12
C GLU A 97 -4.84 0.32 -11.90
N ARG A 98 -5.14 0.59 -13.17
CA ARG A 98 -5.60 -0.44 -14.11
C ARG A 98 -4.37 -1.25 -14.51
N GLU A 99 -4.47 -2.57 -14.47
CA GLU A 99 -3.42 -3.42 -15.02
C GLU A 99 -3.09 -3.00 -16.47
N LEU A 100 -1.85 -2.56 -16.69
CA LEU A 100 -1.25 -2.48 -18.02
C LEU A 100 -0.80 -3.90 -18.41
N VAL A 101 -1.12 -4.26 -19.65
CA VAL A 101 -0.87 -5.56 -20.28
C VAL A 101 0.57 -6.07 -19.97
N PRO A 102 0.78 -7.37 -19.68
CA PRO A 102 2.02 -7.88 -19.07
C PRO A 102 3.32 -7.79 -19.90
N HIS A 103 3.33 -7.26 -21.13
CA HIS A 103 4.53 -7.36 -21.98
C HIS A 103 5.63 -6.33 -21.69
N GLN A 104 5.36 -5.22 -20.99
CA GLN A 104 6.36 -4.16 -20.77
C GLN A 104 7.08 -4.25 -19.40
N LEU A 105 6.57 -5.05 -18.45
CA LEU A 105 7.06 -5.11 -17.06
C LEU A 105 8.08 -6.22 -16.78
N THR A 106 8.08 -7.30 -17.57
CA THR A 106 9.13 -8.33 -17.51
C THR A 106 10.48 -7.80 -17.97
N GLU A 107 10.50 -6.75 -18.80
CA GLU A 107 11.73 -6.10 -19.29
C GLU A 107 12.24 -4.99 -18.36
N THR A 108 11.34 -4.33 -17.61
CA THR A 108 11.67 -3.07 -16.93
C THR A 108 11.68 -3.12 -15.40
N THR A 109 11.24 -4.21 -14.76
CA THR A 109 11.30 -4.30 -13.29
C THR A 109 12.68 -4.82 -12.87
N PRO A 110 13.54 -4.01 -12.21
CA PRO A 110 14.75 -4.55 -11.63
C PRO A 110 14.39 -5.43 -10.44
N VAL A 111 14.66 -6.73 -10.54
CA VAL A 111 14.75 -7.59 -9.35
C VAL A 111 15.93 -7.07 -8.53
N TRP A 112 15.65 -6.46 -7.38
CA TRP A 112 16.68 -6.00 -6.45
C TRP A 112 17.69 -7.14 -6.23
N GLY A 113 18.94 -6.93 -6.64
CA GLY A 113 20.04 -7.86 -6.40
C GLY A 113 20.51 -8.72 -7.57
N ARG A 114 20.00 -8.56 -8.80
CA ARG A 114 20.64 -9.15 -10.01
C ARG A 114 21.28 -8.06 -10.87
N LYS A 115 22.61 -8.01 -10.94
CA LYS A 115 23.33 -7.20 -11.95
C LYS A 115 23.02 -7.80 -13.32
N ASN A 116 22.19 -7.16 -14.14
CA ASN A 116 21.90 -7.63 -15.48
C ASN A 116 23.07 -7.23 -16.42
N LYS A 117 23.73 -8.23 -17.01
CA LYS A 117 24.88 -8.06 -17.93
C LYS A 117 24.49 -7.79 -19.39
N TYR A 118 23.21 -7.54 -19.69
CA TYR A 118 22.70 -7.42 -21.06
C TYR A 118 22.13 -6.02 -21.33
N SER A 119 22.99 -5.01 -21.45
CA SER A 119 22.61 -3.68 -21.96
C SER A 119 23.65 -3.16 -22.96
N GLY A 120 24.22 -4.07 -23.75
CA GLY A 120 25.43 -3.80 -24.55
C GLY A 120 25.41 -4.23 -26.00
N GLN A 121 24.29 -4.71 -26.56
CA GLN A 121 24.20 -4.99 -28.00
C GLN A 121 22.77 -4.71 -28.45
N ASN A 122 22.56 -3.56 -29.09
CA ASN A 122 21.61 -3.30 -30.17
C ASN A 122 21.75 -1.83 -30.57
N LEU A 123 22.84 -1.53 -31.28
CA LEU A 123 22.95 -0.33 -32.10
C LEU A 123 23.41 -0.79 -33.49
N SER A 124 22.66 -0.32 -34.49
CA SER A 124 22.85 -0.43 -35.94
C SER A 124 22.74 -1.81 -36.60
N ALA A 125 21.53 -2.14 -37.09
CA ALA A 125 21.36 -2.78 -38.41
C ALA A 125 19.91 -2.64 -38.90
N ALA A 126 19.64 -1.60 -39.68
CA ALA A 126 18.58 -1.53 -40.69
C ALA A 126 18.95 -0.40 -41.68
N PRO A 127 18.48 -0.37 -42.93
CA PRO A 127 18.23 -1.46 -43.90
C PRO A 127 18.95 -1.19 -45.26
N ALA A 128 18.99 -2.19 -46.14
CA ALA A 128 19.16 -2.00 -47.60
C ALA A 128 18.36 -3.10 -48.32
#